data_AF-A0A6A1TQQ8-F1
#
_entry.id   AF-A0A6A1TQQ8-F1
#
_cell.length_a   1.000
_cell.length_b   1.000
_cell.length_c   1.000
_cell.angle_alpha   90.00
_cell.angle_beta   90.00
_cell.angle_gamma   90.00
#
_symmetry.space_group_name_H-M   'P 1'
#
loop_
_entity.id
_entity.type
_entity.pdbx_description
1 polymer ?
#
loop_
_entity_poly.entity_id
_entity_poly.type
_entity_poly.pdbx_seq_one_letter_code
_entity_poly.pdbx_strand_id
1 'polypeptide(L)'
;MIAFLLSPVGRWLAGAVAALALLVGAYTYVDHKGYQRAAAHYTAKIAATAAALAEADANEQRRQTIANNAAKQREAAAIAALEAQEADNIELRRRLASEAQQDPDADRPSLGAGSVQRLNKIR
;
A
#
# COMPACT_ATOMS: atom_id res chain seq x y z
N MET A 1 22.51 -17.21 74.99
CA MET A 1 22.41 -16.68 73.61
C MET A 1 22.92 -15.25 73.49
N ILE A 2 22.45 -14.31 74.32
CA ILE A 2 22.93 -12.90 74.30
C ILE A 2 24.45 -12.80 74.56
N ALA A 3 24.98 -13.58 75.51
CA ALA A 3 26.43 -13.60 75.79
C ALA A 3 27.30 -14.00 74.59
N PHE A 4 26.80 -14.87 73.70
CA PHE A 4 27.52 -15.25 72.47
C PHE A 4 27.52 -14.11 71.45
N LEU A 5 26.39 -13.41 71.29
CA LEU A 5 26.28 -12.24 70.40
C LEU A 5 27.15 -11.05 70.84
N LEU A 6 27.45 -10.93 72.14
CA LEU A 6 28.40 -9.92 72.65
C LEU A 6 29.87 -10.34 72.54
N SER A 7 30.16 -11.62 72.27
CA SER A 7 31.53 -12.06 72.01
C SER A 7 32.07 -11.46 70.70
N PRO A 8 33.39 -11.27 70.55
CA PRO A 8 33.98 -10.74 69.33
C PRO A 8 33.56 -11.51 68.07
N VAL A 9 33.49 -12.83 68.17
CA VAL A 9 33.06 -13.73 67.08
C VAL A 9 31.57 -13.57 66.78
N GLY A 10 30.73 -13.49 67.81
CA GLY A 10 29.29 -13.30 67.64
C GLY A 10 28.93 -11.94 67.03
N ARG A 11 29.66 -10.88 67.37
CA ARG A 11 29.49 -9.55 66.75
C ARG A 11 29.90 -9.55 65.28
N TRP A 12 30.99 -10.23 64.93
CA TRP A 12 31.42 -10.40 63.54
C TRP A 12 30.40 -11.20 62.72
N LEU A 13 29.92 -12.33 63.25
CA LEU A 13 28.88 -13.12 62.59
C LEU A 13 27.58 -12.34 62.43
N ALA A 14 27.14 -11.61 63.45
CA ALA A 14 25.95 -10.76 63.36
C ALA A 14 26.13 -9.65 62.31
N GLY A 15 27.30 -9.02 62.26
CA GLY A 15 27.65 -8.03 61.24
C GLY A 15 27.65 -8.61 59.82
N ALA A 16 28.21 -9.81 59.64
CA ALA A 16 28.22 -10.50 58.35
C ALA A 16 26.81 -10.85 57.87
N VAL A 17 25.95 -11.35 58.77
CA VAL A 17 24.54 -11.65 58.45
C VAL A 17 23.77 -10.37 58.11
N ALA A 18 23.98 -9.29 58.86
CA ALA A 18 23.34 -8.00 58.57
C ALA A 18 23.79 -7.44 57.21
N ALA A 19 25.08 -7.53 56.89
CA ALA A 19 25.61 -7.12 55.59
C ALA A 19 25.02 -7.95 54.44
N LEU A 20 24.91 -9.27 54.62
CA LEU A 20 24.30 -10.16 53.63
C LEU A 20 22.82 -9.82 53.41
N ALA A 21 22.07 -9.57 54.49
CA ALA A 21 20.67 -9.18 54.40
C ALA A 21 20.47 -7.86 53.65
N LEU A 22 21.35 -6.87 53.88
CA LEU A 22 21.33 -5.61 53.14
C LEU A 22 21.64 -5.80 51.66
N LEU A 23 22.61 -6.65 51.31
CA LEU A 23 22.93 -6.96 49.91
C LEU A 23 21.76 -7.65 49.19
N VAL A 24 21.13 -8.63 49.84
CA VAL A 24 19.95 -9.31 49.28
C VAL A 24 18.77 -8.33 49.14
N GLY A 25 18.54 -7.48 50.14
CA GLY A 25 17.51 -6.44 50.08
C GLY A 25 17.75 -5.42 48.96
N ALA A 26 18.99 -4.96 48.78
CA ALA A 26 19.36 -4.04 47.71
C ALA A 26 19.22 -4.70 46.33
N TYR A 27 19.70 -5.94 46.17
CA TYR A 27 19.58 -6.71 44.93
C TYR A 27 18.11 -6.88 44.53
N THR A 28 17.28 -7.40 45.43
CA THR A 28 15.86 -7.65 45.17
C THR A 28 15.08 -6.36 44.85
N TYR A 29 15.41 -5.25 45.53
CA TYR A 29 14.80 -3.97 45.24
C TYR A 29 15.15 -3.45 43.84
N VAL A 30 16.43 -3.47 43.48
CA VAL A 30 16.93 -3.01 42.17
C VAL A 30 16.41 -3.89 41.06
N ASP A 31 16.47 -5.21 41.23
CA ASP A 31 16.00 -6.21 40.27
C ASP A 31 14.49 -6.01 40.00
N HIS A 32 13.67 -6.04 41.05
CA HIS A 32 12.22 -5.96 40.88
C HIS A 32 11.75 -4.62 40.31
N LYS A 33 12.27 -3.50 40.83
CA LYS A 33 11.91 -2.16 40.31
C LYS A 33 12.49 -1.91 38.93
N GLY A 34 13.69 -2.40 38.65
CA GLY A 34 14.35 -2.31 37.36
C GLY A 34 13.55 -3.04 36.28
N TYR A 35 13.18 -4.31 36.53
CA TYR A 35 12.39 -5.11 35.61
C TYR A 35 10.99 -4.51 35.38
N GLN A 36 10.29 -4.08 36.43
CA GLN A 36 8.98 -3.45 36.27
C GLN A 36 9.04 -2.17 35.43
N ARG A 37 10.05 -1.33 35.67
CA ARG A 37 10.23 -0.09 34.91
C ARG A 37 10.60 -0.36 33.45
N ALA A 38 11.48 -1.32 33.21
CA ALA A 38 11.83 -1.75 31.85
C ALA A 38 10.62 -2.33 31.12
N ALA A 39 9.86 -3.22 31.77
CA ALA A 39 8.64 -3.79 31.22
C ALA A 39 7.64 -2.69 30.84
N ALA A 40 7.31 -1.77 31.76
CA ALA A 40 6.41 -0.67 31.49
C ALA A 40 6.88 0.22 30.32
N HIS A 41 8.18 0.54 30.27
CA HIS A 41 8.75 1.33 29.19
C HIS A 41 8.61 0.64 27.83
N TYR A 42 8.97 -0.65 27.74
CA TYR A 42 8.87 -1.38 26.47
C TYR A 42 7.43 -1.68 26.08
N THR A 43 6.54 -1.98 27.02
CA THR A 43 5.10 -2.11 26.74
C THR A 43 4.52 -0.82 26.17
N ALA A 44 4.86 0.33 26.76
CA ALA A 44 4.44 1.63 26.25
C ALA A 44 5.02 1.91 24.85
N LYS A 45 6.30 1.59 24.62
CA LYS A 45 6.95 1.74 23.32
C LYS A 45 6.28 0.86 22.25
N ILE A 46 6.00 -0.40 22.56
CA ILE A 46 5.33 -1.34 21.66
C ILE A 46 3.93 -0.82 21.31
N ALA A 47 3.16 -0.39 22.31
CA ALA A 47 1.82 0.17 22.09
C ALA A 47 1.87 1.42 21.20
N ALA A 48 2.80 2.34 21.45
CA ALA A 48 3.00 3.52 20.63
C ALA A 48 3.40 3.17 19.18
N THR A 49 4.30 2.22 19.00
CA THR A 49 4.69 1.77 17.64
C THR A 49 3.53 1.09 16.91
N ALA A 50 2.73 0.29 17.60
CA ALA A 50 1.57 -0.37 17.00
C ALA A 50 0.50 0.66 16.57
N ALA A 51 0.26 1.68 17.39
CA ALA A 51 -0.65 2.78 17.04
C ALA A 51 -0.13 3.58 15.82
N ALA A 52 1.16 3.90 15.79
CA ALA A 52 1.76 4.62 14.66
C ALA A 52 1.70 3.81 13.35
N LEU A 53 1.92 2.49 13.41
CA LEU A 53 1.79 1.61 12.25
C LEU A 53 0.34 1.53 11.76
N ALA A 54 -0.62 1.36 12.67
CA ALA A 54 -2.04 1.33 12.30
C ALA A 54 -2.50 2.65 11.64
N GLU A 55 -2.00 3.79 12.13
CA GLU A 55 -2.27 5.09 11.51
C GLU A 55 -1.64 5.21 10.12
N ALA A 56 -0.39 4.76 9.96
CA ALA A 56 0.30 4.74 8.68
C ALA A 56 -0.44 3.87 7.65
N ASP A 57 -0.89 2.67 8.04
CA ASP A 57 -1.67 1.78 7.18
C ASP A 57 -3.00 2.41 6.77
N ALA A 58 -3.72 3.03 7.70
CA ALA A 58 -4.96 3.73 7.40
C ALA A 58 -4.74 4.93 6.45
N ASN A 59 -3.63 5.65 6.61
CA ASN A 59 -3.25 6.73 5.70
C ASN A 59 -2.96 6.23 4.28
N GLU A 60 -2.26 5.11 4.16
CA GLU A 60 -1.92 4.51 2.87
C GLU A 60 -3.17 3.97 2.18
N GLN A 61 -4.06 3.28 2.90
CA GLN A 61 -5.35 2.85 2.36
C GLN A 61 -6.18 4.04 1.83
N ARG A 62 -6.17 5.18 2.55
CA ARG A 62 -6.84 6.40 2.08
C ARG A 62 -6.21 6.93 0.79
N ARG A 63 -4.88 7.00 0.71
CA ARG A 63 -4.16 7.43 -0.51
C ARG A 63 -4.49 6.54 -1.71
N GLN A 64 -4.44 5.23 -1.52
CA GLN A 64 -4.78 4.26 -2.56
C GLN A 64 -6.23 4.37 -3.00
N THR A 65 -7.17 4.53 -2.06
CA THR A 65 -8.60 4.71 -2.38
C THR A 65 -8.83 5.96 -3.22
N ILE A 66 -8.21 7.09 -2.86
CA ILE A 66 -8.32 8.34 -3.62
C ILE A 66 -7.75 8.17 -5.03
N ALA A 67 -6.55 7.60 -5.16
CA ALA A 67 -5.90 7.37 -6.45
C ALA A 67 -6.72 6.43 -7.35
N ASN A 68 -7.25 5.34 -6.78
CA ASN A 68 -8.06 4.37 -7.51
C ASN A 68 -9.39 4.97 -7.97
N ASN A 69 -10.06 5.76 -7.13
CA ASN A 69 -11.30 6.44 -7.52
C ASN A 69 -11.04 7.47 -8.63
N ALA A 70 -9.95 8.23 -8.55
CA ALA A 70 -9.55 9.15 -9.61
C ALA A 70 -9.16 8.43 -10.91
N ALA A 71 -8.55 7.24 -10.83
CA ALA A 71 -8.27 6.40 -12.00
C ALA A 71 -9.57 5.89 -12.65
N LYS A 72 -10.49 5.33 -11.86
CA LYS A 72 -11.79 4.85 -12.34
C LYS A 72 -12.61 5.95 -13.01
N GLN A 73 -12.59 7.18 -12.47
CA GLN A 73 -13.27 8.32 -13.11
C GLN A 73 -12.66 8.68 -14.47
N ARG A 74 -11.32 8.65 -14.59
CA ARG A 74 -10.63 8.89 -15.86
C ARG A 74 -10.92 7.79 -16.87
N GLU A 75 -10.93 6.54 -16.45
CA GLU A 75 -11.29 5.41 -17.30
C GLU A 75 -12.75 5.50 -17.76
N ALA A 76 -13.68 5.82 -16.87
CA ALA A 76 -15.08 6.02 -17.24
C ALA A 76 -15.25 7.15 -18.28
N ALA A 77 -14.52 8.26 -18.13
CA ALA A 77 -14.53 9.34 -19.11
C ALA A 77 -13.92 8.91 -20.45
N ALA A 78 -12.84 8.13 -20.43
CA ALA A 78 -12.22 7.59 -21.64
C ALA A 78 -13.14 6.60 -22.38
N ILE A 79 -13.82 5.72 -21.64
CA ILE A 79 -14.80 4.78 -22.21
C ILE A 79 -15.96 5.55 -22.84
N ALA A 80 -16.54 6.53 -22.15
CA ALA A 80 -17.62 7.34 -22.70
C ALA A 80 -17.19 8.08 -23.99
N ALA A 81 -15.95 8.56 -24.06
CA ALA A 81 -15.41 9.17 -25.27
C ALA A 81 -15.25 8.16 -26.42
N LEU A 82 -14.80 6.94 -26.12
CA LEU A 82 -14.70 5.86 -27.11
C LEU A 82 -16.07 5.43 -27.63
N GLU A 83 -17.06 5.28 -26.74
CA GLU A 83 -18.44 4.94 -27.12
C GLU A 83 -19.07 6.00 -28.02
N ALA A 84 -18.82 7.29 -27.73
CA ALA A 84 -19.26 8.38 -28.60
C ALA A 84 -18.61 8.32 -29.98
N GLN A 85 -17.29 8.09 -30.05
CA GLN A 85 -16.58 7.93 -31.33
C GLN A 85 -17.06 6.71 -32.12
N GLU A 86 -17.40 5.61 -31.43
CA GLU A 86 -17.92 4.41 -32.07
C GLU A 86 -19.31 4.66 -32.65
N ALA A 87 -20.18 5.36 -31.93
CA ALA A 87 -21.49 5.78 -32.43
C ALA A 87 -21.36 6.65 -33.70
N ASP A 88 -20.46 7.63 -33.69
CA ASP A 88 -20.17 8.48 -34.86
C ASP A 88 -19.64 7.64 -36.03
N ASN A 89 -18.77 6.65 -35.77
CA ASN A 89 -18.24 5.77 -36.81
C ASN A 89 -19.32 4.89 -37.43
N ILE A 90 -20.23 4.35 -36.62
CA ILE A 90 -21.37 3.56 -37.08
C ILE A 90 -22.29 4.41 -37.96
N GLU A 91 -22.57 5.65 -37.55
CA GLU A 91 -23.39 6.56 -38.35
C GLU A 91 -22.71 6.89 -39.68
N LEU A 92 -21.41 7.21 -39.66
CA LEU A 92 -20.64 7.47 -40.87
C LEU A 92 -20.65 6.26 -41.83
N ARG A 93 -20.45 5.04 -41.31
CA ARG A 93 -20.53 3.81 -42.11
C ARG A 93 -21.91 3.63 -42.74
N ARG A 94 -22.99 3.92 -42.01
CA ARG A 94 -24.36 3.85 -42.56
C ARG A 94 -24.55 4.87 -43.68
N ARG A 95 -24.08 6.11 -43.51
CA ARG A 95 -24.15 7.14 -44.55
C ARG A 95 -23.37 6.73 -45.80
N LEU A 96 -22.12 6.31 -45.64
CA LEU A 96 -21.27 5.85 -46.75
C LEU A 96 -21.86 4.62 -47.47
N ALA A 97 -22.43 3.66 -46.74
CA ALA A 97 -23.09 2.51 -47.35
C ALA A 97 -24.33 2.93 -48.16
N SER A 98 -25.11 3.88 -47.64
CA SER A 98 -26.28 4.40 -48.35
C SER A 98 -25.88 5.19 -49.60
N GLU A 99 -24.82 5.98 -49.53
CA GLU A 99 -24.25 6.73 -50.65
C GLU A 99 -23.73 5.79 -51.74
N ALA A 100 -22.95 4.77 -51.37
CA ALA A 100 -22.46 3.75 -52.31
C ALA A 100 -23.61 2.98 -53.00
N GLN A 101 -24.75 2.80 -52.32
CA GLN A 101 -25.90 2.10 -52.88
C GLN A 101 -26.78 3.00 -53.78
N GLN A 102 -26.63 4.32 -53.65
CA GLN A 102 -27.28 5.32 -54.51
C GLN A 102 -26.38 5.76 -55.66
N ASP A 103 -25.14 5.28 -55.73
CA ASP A 103 -24.20 5.60 -56.80
C ASP A 103 -24.64 4.90 -58.10
N PRO A 104 -25.10 5.67 -59.12
CA PRO A 104 -25.53 5.12 -60.40
C PRO A 104 -24.38 4.52 -61.21
N ASP A 105 -23.13 4.80 -60.85
CA ASP A 105 -21.93 4.25 -61.46
C ASP A 105 -21.25 3.17 -60.57
N ALA A 106 -21.90 2.69 -59.50
CA ALA A 106 -21.33 1.70 -58.55
C ALA A 106 -20.85 0.40 -59.23
N ASP A 107 -21.60 -0.09 -60.23
CA ASP A 107 -21.26 -1.29 -61.00
C ASP A 107 -20.41 -0.98 -62.24
N ARG A 108 -20.07 0.30 -62.46
CA ARG A 108 -19.32 0.75 -63.62
C ARG A 108 -17.83 0.63 -63.32
N PRO A 109 -17.06 -0.16 -64.08
CA PRO A 109 -15.63 -0.26 -63.84
C PRO A 109 -14.97 1.11 -64.02
N SER A 110 -14.33 1.61 -62.96
CA SER A 110 -13.63 2.92 -62.92
C SER A 110 -12.54 3.04 -63.99
N LEU A 111 -12.03 1.91 -64.46
CA LEU A 111 -11.15 1.78 -65.61
C LEU A 111 -11.92 1.16 -66.77
N GLY A 112 -12.37 1.98 -67.71
CA GLY A 112 -12.89 1.51 -68.99
C GLY A 112 -11.82 0.74 -69.79
N ALA A 113 -12.25 -0.16 -70.68
CA ALA A 113 -11.35 -1.01 -71.48
C ALA A 113 -10.23 -0.23 -72.21
N GLY A 114 -10.49 1.03 -72.61
CA GLY A 114 -9.49 1.91 -73.22
C GLY A 114 -8.39 2.40 -72.26
N SER A 115 -8.66 2.52 -70.97
CA SER A 115 -7.68 2.91 -69.94
C SER A 115 -6.72 1.76 -69.64
N VAL A 116 -7.19 0.51 -69.64
CA VAL A 116 -6.36 -0.70 -69.49
C VAL A 116 -5.38 -0.83 -70.66
N GLN A 117 -5.81 -0.53 -71.89
CA GLN A 117 -4.93 -0.52 -73.07
C GLN A 117 -3.82 0.55 -72.98
N ARG A 118 -4.10 1.73 -72.41
CA ARG A 118 -3.08 2.77 -72.23
C ARG A 118 -2.03 2.38 -71.17
N LEU A 119 -2.44 1.78 -70.06
CA LEU A 119 -1.53 1.30 -69.02
C LEU A 119 -0.62 0.17 -69.53
N ASN A 120 -1.13 -0.75 -70.34
CA ASN A 120 -0.33 -1.81 -70.94
C ASN A 120 0.67 -1.34 -72.01
N LYS A 121 0.50 -0.14 -72.58
CA LYS A 121 1.44 0.44 -73.55
C LYS A 121 2.64 1.17 -72.92
N ILE A 122 2.60 1.43 -71.61
CA ILE A 122 3.69 2.11 -70.87
C ILE A 122 4.68 1.10 -70.27
N ARG A 123 4.49 -0.21 -70.52
CA ARG A 123 5.34 -1.30 -70.02
C ARG A 123 6.41 -1.71 -71.01
#